data_AF-A0A0K8PGA2-F1
#
_entry.id   AF-A0A0K8PGA2-F1
#
_cell.length_a   1.000
_cell.length_b   1.000
_cell.length_c   1.000
_cell.angle_alpha   90.00
_cell.angle_beta   90.00
_cell.angle_gamma   90.00
#
_symmetry.space_group_name_H-M   'P 1'
#
loop_
_entity.id
_entity.type
_entity.pdbx_description
1 polymer ?
#
loop_
_entity_poly.entity_id
_entity_poly.type
_entity_poly.pdbx_seq_one_letter_code
_entity_poly.pdbx_strand_id
1 'polypeptide(L)'
;MARRFDDTAGRLLLALAVFLHRTVAGGPARERWQLRRNEALRAANRHGVPVAELAARLGLSEGWVRQVLNGKRTPVIEEAA
;
A
#
# COMPACT_ATOMS: atom_id res chain seq x y z
N MET A 1 -32.01 22.70 26.53
CA MET A 1 -31.03 23.43 25.70
C MET A 1 -30.51 22.51 24.59
N ALA A 2 -31.28 22.36 23.51
CA ALA A 2 -30.85 21.61 22.33
C ALA A 2 -29.92 22.51 21.51
N ARG A 3 -28.63 22.50 21.85
CA ARG A 3 -27.59 23.13 21.02
C ARG A 3 -27.57 22.38 19.70
N ARG A 4 -28.25 22.97 18.71
CA ARG A 4 -28.02 22.78 17.28
C ARG A 4 -26.51 22.88 17.09
N PHE A 5 -25.81 21.74 17.03
CA PHE A 5 -24.42 21.72 16.57
C PHE A 5 -24.49 22.25 15.15
N ASP A 6 -24.14 23.53 14.98
CA ASP A 6 -24.28 24.28 13.74
C ASP A 6 -23.93 23.40 12.55
N ASP A 7 -24.84 23.36 11.57
CA ASP A 7 -24.79 22.50 10.39
C ASP A 7 -23.41 22.47 9.71
N THR A 8 -22.62 23.54 9.86
CA THR A 8 -21.25 23.66 9.37
C THR A 8 -20.21 22.96 10.25
N ALA A 9 -20.25 23.16 11.56
CA ALA A 9 -19.29 22.56 12.49
C ALA A 9 -19.45 21.03 12.55
N GLY A 10 -20.70 20.54 12.54
CA GLY A 10 -20.98 19.10 12.44
C GLY A 10 -20.48 18.49 11.13
N ARG A 11 -20.66 19.18 10.00
CA ARG A 11 -20.14 18.73 8.68
C ARG A 11 -18.62 18.73 8.61
N LEU A 12 -17.96 19.73 9.20
CA LEU A 12 -16.49 19.79 9.25
C LEU A 12 -15.90 18.66 10.09
N LEU A 13 -16.49 18.36 11.25
CA LEU A 13 -16.07 17.24 12.08
C LEU A 13 -16.28 15.89 11.37
N LEU A 14 -17.39 15.73 10.64
CA LEU A 14 -17.66 14.53 9.84
C LEU A 14 -16.65 14.38 8.68
N ALA A 15 -16.39 15.45 7.94
CA ALA A 15 -15.41 15.45 6.86
C ALA A 15 -14.00 15.08 7.37
N LEU A 16 -13.61 15.63 8.52
CA LEU A 16 -12.35 15.30 9.18
C LEU A 16 -12.32 13.82 9.61
N ALA A 17 -13.40 13.30 10.20
CA ALA A 17 -13.50 11.90 10.59
C ALA A 17 -13.39 10.94 9.39
N VAL A 18 -14.03 11.26 8.26
CA VAL A 18 -13.92 10.47 7.02
C VAL A 18 -12.50 10.55 6.46
N PHE A 19 -11.87 11.73 6.48
CA PHE A 19 -10.50 11.91 6.02
C PHE A 19 -9.51 11.11 6.89
N LEU A 20 -9.63 11.20 8.21
CA LEU A 20 -8.85 10.39 9.15
C LEU A 20 -9.12 8.90 8.96
N HIS A 21 -10.38 8.48 8.83
CA HIS A 21 -10.70 7.08 8.58
C HIS A 21 -10.09 6.59 7.26
N ARG A 22 -10.15 7.38 6.18
CA ARG A 22 -9.59 7.00 4.88
C ARG A 22 -8.07 6.98 4.87
N THR A 23 -7.42 7.91 5.57
CA THR A 23 -5.94 7.95 5.69
C THR A 23 -5.44 6.85 6.63
N VAL A 24 -6.07 6.68 7.79
CA VAL A 24 -5.74 5.67 8.81
C VAL A 24 -6.20 4.27 8.44
N ALA A 25 -7.25 4.07 7.63
CA ALA A 25 -7.59 2.76 7.08
C ALA A 25 -6.80 2.49 5.80
N GLY A 26 -6.54 3.53 5.01
CA GLY A 26 -5.76 3.45 3.77
C GLY A 26 -4.31 3.04 4.02
N GLY A 27 -3.66 3.55 5.07
CA GLY A 27 -2.29 3.18 5.45
C GLY A 27 -2.15 1.67 5.75
N PRO A 28 -2.86 1.12 6.76
CA PRO A 28 -2.87 -0.30 7.09
C PRO A 28 -3.42 -1.18 5.97
N ALA A 29 -4.41 -0.73 5.19
CA ALA A 29 -4.86 -1.47 4.01
C ALA A 29 -3.76 -1.59 2.96
N ARG A 30 -3.05 -0.48 2.70
CA ARG A 30 -1.89 -0.43 1.80
C ARG A 30 -0.75 -1.28 2.33
N GLU A 31 -0.48 -1.28 3.63
CA GLU A 31 0.53 -2.11 4.27
C GLU A 31 0.19 -3.61 4.14
N ARG A 32 -1.05 -4.01 4.46
CA ARG A 32 -1.52 -5.39 4.27
C ARG A 32 -1.41 -5.84 2.82
N TRP A 33 -1.73 -4.96 1.87
CA TRP A 33 -1.59 -5.26 0.44
C TRP A 33 -0.12 -5.44 0.04
N GLN A 34 0.78 -4.56 0.50
CA GLN A 34 2.22 -4.70 0.24
C GLN A 34 2.79 -5.99 0.82
N LEU A 35 2.40 -6.35 2.05
CA LEU A 35 2.82 -7.61 2.69
C LEU A 35 2.41 -8.83 1.86
N ARG A 36 1.13 -8.88 1.45
CA ARG A 36 0.61 -9.96 0.60
C ARG A 36 1.31 -10.05 -0.75
N ARG A 37 1.57 -8.91 -1.41
CA ARG A 37 2.32 -8.85 -2.68
C ARG A 37 3.74 -9.38 -2.49
N ASN A 38 4.42 -8.95 -1.43
CA ASN A 38 5.79 -9.38 -1.15
C ASN A 38 5.86 -10.88 -0.84
N GLU A 39 4.86 -11.43 -0.14
CA GLU A 39 4.74 -12.87 0.10
C GLU A 39 4.52 -13.64 -1.21
N ALA A 40 3.62 -13.16 -2.09
CA ALA A 40 3.38 -13.76 -3.40
C ALA A 40 4.64 -13.75 -4.27
N LEU A 41 5.41 -12.66 -4.27
CA LEU A 41 6.71 -12.56 -4.95
C LEU A 41 7.71 -13.59 -4.45
N ARG A 42 7.82 -13.75 -3.12
CA ARG A 42 8.71 -14.77 -2.53
C ARG A 42 8.23 -16.19 -2.84
N ALA A 43 6.93 -16.43 -2.87
CA ALA A 43 6.37 -17.72 -3.27
C ALA A 43 6.71 -18.03 -4.74
N ALA A 44 6.47 -17.10 -5.66
CA ALA A 44 6.78 -17.28 -7.07
C ALA A 44 8.27 -17.53 -7.33
N ASN A 45 9.16 -16.78 -6.65
CA ASN A 45 10.60 -17.02 -6.73
C ASN A 45 11.00 -18.40 -6.17
N ARG A 46 10.36 -18.88 -5.09
CA ARG A 46 10.57 -20.25 -4.57
C ARG A 46 10.10 -21.32 -5.55
N HIS A 47 9.11 -21.03 -6.39
CA HIS A 47 8.66 -21.91 -7.46
C HIS A 47 9.52 -21.83 -8.74
N GLY A 48 10.62 -21.07 -8.72
CA GLY A 48 11.57 -20.99 -9.83
C GLY A 48 11.24 -19.93 -10.88
N VAL A 49 10.28 -19.04 -10.62
CA VAL A 49 9.99 -17.92 -11.54
C VAL A 49 11.17 -16.92 -11.50
N PRO A 50 11.80 -16.60 -12.64
CA PRO A 50 12.92 -15.67 -12.69
C PRO A 50 12.53 -14.25 -12.28
N VAL A 51 13.46 -13.53 -11.65
CA VAL A 51 13.29 -12.13 -11.23
C VAL A 51 12.90 -11.21 -12.40
N ALA A 52 13.50 -11.41 -13.58
CA ALA A 52 13.18 -10.64 -14.78
C ALA A 52 11.72 -10.84 -15.24
N GLU A 53 11.21 -12.07 -15.14
CA GLU A 53 9.82 -12.36 -15.48
C GLU A 53 8.86 -11.75 -14.45
N LEU A 54 9.19 -11.83 -13.16
CA LEU A 54 8.41 -11.17 -12.09
C LEU A 54 8.35 -9.65 -12.28
N ALA A 55 9.50 -9.04 -12.60
CA ALA A 55 9.62 -7.61 -12.89
C ALA A 55 8.76 -7.20 -14.09
N ALA A 56 8.87 -7.92 -15.20
CA ALA A 56 8.12 -7.65 -16.43
C ALA A 56 6.61 -7.79 -16.24
N ARG A 57 6.14 -8.83 -15.54
CA ARG A 57 4.70 -9.07 -15.31
C ARG A 57 4.06 -8.07 -14.35
N LEU A 58 4.85 -7.45 -13.49
CA LEU A 58 4.37 -6.50 -12.48
C LEU A 58 4.66 -5.05 -12.84
N GLY A 59 5.40 -4.77 -13.93
CA GLY A 59 5.84 -3.42 -14.28
C GLY A 59 6.78 -2.81 -13.24
N LEU A 60 7.60 -3.65 -12.60
CA LEU A 60 8.52 -3.25 -11.53
C LEU A 60 9.95 -3.36 -12.00
N SER A 61 10.85 -2.56 -11.44
CA SER A 61 12.28 -2.72 -11.71
C SER A 61 12.81 -4.02 -11.09
N GLU A 62 13.74 -4.70 -11.76
CA GLU A 62 14.38 -5.89 -11.21
C GLU A 62 15.08 -5.60 -9.88
N GLY A 63 15.68 -4.41 -9.74
CA GLY A 63 16.32 -3.97 -8.50
C GLY A 63 15.34 -3.92 -7.34
N TRP A 64 14.13 -3.42 -7.58
CA TRP A 64 13.06 -3.40 -6.59
C TRP A 64 12.63 -4.83 -6.20
N VAL A 65 12.45 -5.73 -7.18
CA VAL A 65 12.10 -7.14 -6.91
C VAL A 65 13.20 -7.83 -6.09
N ARG A 66 14.48 -7.62 -6.41
CA ARG A 66 15.60 -8.17 -5.62
C ARG A 66 15.61 -7.65 -4.19
N GLN A 67 15.29 -6.37 -3.95
CA GLN A 67 15.20 -5.83 -2.60
C GLN A 67 14.09 -6.50 -1.78
N VAL A 68 12.94 -6.79 -2.39
CA VAL A 68 11.81 -7.48 -1.75
C VAL A 68 12.15 -8.91 -1.37
N LEU A 69 12.80 -9.62 -2.29
CA LEU A 69 13.26 -11.00 -2.08
C LEU A 69 14.31 -11.07 -0.97
N ASN A 70 15.22 -10.08 -0.90
CA ASN A 70 16.23 -9.96 0.15
C ASN A 70 15.67 -9.52 1.51
N GLY A 71 14.36 -9.31 1.64
CA GLY A 71 13.72 -8.95 2.91
C GLY A 71 14.04 -7.53 3.40
N LYS A 72 14.62 -6.67 2.55
CA LYS A 72 14.87 -5.27 2.90
C LYS A 72 13.53 -4.51 2.94
N ARG A 73 13.45 -3.51 3.83
CA ARG A 73 12.29 -2.61 3.91
C ARG A 73 12.10 -1.97 2.53
N THR A 74 11.03 -2.33 1.85
CA THR A 74 10.77 -1.94 0.47
C THR A 74 10.71 -0.41 0.36
N PRO A 75 11.50 0.23 -0.52
CA PRO A 75 11.33 1.64 -0.81
C PRO A 75 9.97 1.90 -1.47
N VAL A 76 9.51 3.14 -1.36
CA VAL A 76 8.34 3.65 -2.08
C VAL A 76 8.53 3.31 -3.55
N ILE A 77 7.54 2.63 -4.14
CA ILE A 77 7.60 2.01 -5.48
C ILE A 77 8.20 3.01 -6.48
N GLU A 78 9.41 2.73 -6.98
CA GLU A 78 9.94 3.35 -8.19
C GLU A 78 9.34 2.59 -9.36
N GLU A 79 8.35 3.18 -10.02
CA GLU A 79 7.83 2.66 -11.28
C GLU A 79 8.98 2.65 -12.30
N ALA A 80 9.20 1.50 -12.93
CA ALA A 80 10.12 1.42 -14.06
C ALA A 80 9.44 2.10 -15.25
N ALA A 81 9.99 3.24 -15.68
CA ALA A 81 9.55 3.99 -16.84
C ALA A 81 9.77 3.22 -18.15
#